data_AF-A0A7X8LF44-F1
#
_entry.id   AF-A0A7X8LF44-F1
#
_cell.length_a   1.000
_cell.length_b   1.000
_cell.length_c   1.000
_cell.angle_alpha   90.00
_cell.angle_beta   90.00
_cell.angle_gamma   90.00
#
_symmetry.space_group_name_H-M   'P 1'
#
loop_
_entity.id
_entity.type
_entity.pdbx_description
1 polymer ?
#
loop_
_entity_poly.entity_id
_entity_poly.type
_entity_poly.pdbx_seq_one_letter_code
_entity_poly.pdbx_strand_id
1 'polypeptide(L)'
;MRKTVFYIPAIIFAILYGVVKINNVGAISPYGIVCLALFFSSGFILNMNIFWGSLLGALPAIYIIYMGTQERGQIINETPIGIVVLIFYIICGYFVYINNK
;
A
#
# COMPACT_ATOMS: atom_id res chain seq x y z
N MET A 1 -6.24 14.96 -9.35
CA MET A 1 -5.12 14.47 -8.53
C MET A 1 -3.85 14.48 -9.35
N ARG A 2 -2.73 14.93 -8.76
CA ARG A 2 -1.43 14.86 -9.44
C ARG A 2 -1.03 13.39 -9.52
N LYS A 3 -0.56 12.93 -10.69
CA LYS A 3 -0.19 11.53 -10.96
C LYS A 3 0.81 10.93 -9.95
N THR A 4 1.64 11.78 -9.34
CA THR A 4 2.59 11.39 -8.29
C THR A 4 1.94 10.95 -6.98
N VAL A 5 0.70 11.37 -6.70
CA VAL A 5 0.00 11.07 -5.45
C VAL A 5 -0.26 9.56 -5.32
N PHE A 6 -0.51 8.85 -6.42
CA PHE A 6 -0.81 7.41 -6.41
C PHE A 6 0.34 6.53 -5.89
N TYR A 7 1.56 7.07 -5.83
CA TYR A 7 2.74 6.37 -5.34
C TYR A 7 3.03 6.64 -3.85
N ILE A 8 2.25 7.48 -3.18
CA ILE A 8 2.49 7.83 -1.76
C ILE A 8 2.59 6.57 -0.87
N PRO A 9 1.65 5.60 -0.92
CA PRO A 9 1.78 4.38 -0.14
C PRO A 9 3.07 3.61 -0.48
N ALA A 10 3.38 3.45 -1.76
CA ALA A 10 4.58 2.74 -2.21
C ALA A 10 5.88 3.38 -1.67
N ILE A 11 5.97 4.72 -1.72
CA ILE A 11 7.14 5.47 -1.23
C ILE A 11 7.28 5.33 0.28
N ILE A 12 6.19 5.50 1.03
CA ILE A 12 6.20 5.38 2.50
C ILE A 12 6.65 3.97 2.92
N PHE A 13 6.04 2.92 2.36
CA PHE A 13 6.42 1.54 2.68
C PHE A 13 7.85 1.21 2.24
N ALA A 14 8.33 1.75 1.12
CA ALA A 14 9.71 1.56 0.68
C ALA A 14 10.72 2.18 1.65
N ILE A 15 10.44 3.38 2.17
CA ILE A 15 11.28 4.02 3.19
C ILE A 15 11.28 3.18 4.46
N LEU A 16 10.11 2.75 4.94
CA LEU A 16 9.99 1.92 6.15
C LEU A 16 10.78 0.61 6.03
N TYR A 17 10.58 -0.15 4.94
CA TYR A 17 11.34 -1.38 4.71
C TYR A 17 12.83 -1.15 4.52
N GLY A 18 13.22 -0.02 3.89
CA GLY A 18 14.61 0.38 3.75
C GLY A 18 15.29 0.62 5.10
N VAL A 19 14.64 1.36 5.99
CA VAL A 19 15.14 1.63 7.36
C VAL A 19 15.27 0.34 8.17
N VAL A 20 14.27 -0.55 8.11
CA VAL A 20 14.33 -1.86 8.79
C VAL A 20 15.52 -2.68 8.31
N LYS A 21 15.80 -2.68 6.99
CA LYS A 21 16.94 -3.39 6.41
C LYS A 21 18.27 -2.83 6.87
N ILE A 22 18.43 -1.51 6.89
CA ILE A 22 19.68 -0.84 7.28
C ILE A 22 19.99 -1.10 8.76
N ASN A 23 18.97 -1.06 9.61
CA ASN A 23 19.12 -1.29 11.05
C ASN A 23 19.22 -2.78 11.43
N ASN A 24 19.17 -3.68 10.44
CA ASN A 24 19.23 -5.14 10.62
C ASN A 24 18.19 -5.67 11.63
N VAL A 25 17.03 -5.00 11.70
CA VAL A 25 15.94 -5.33 12.64
C VAL A 25 15.10 -6.45 12.02
N GLY A 26 15.66 -7.65 12.02
CA GLY A 26 14.98 -8.86 11.54
C GLY A 26 14.91 -9.02 10.02
N ALA A 27 14.53 -10.22 9.58
CA ALA A 27 14.38 -10.54 8.18
C ALA A 27 13.09 -9.94 7.61
N ILE A 28 13.19 -9.24 6.47
CA ILE A 28 12.01 -8.80 5.71
C ILE A 28 11.34 -10.04 5.14
N SER A 29 10.06 -10.24 5.48
CA SER A 29 9.31 -11.37 4.93
C SER A 29 9.14 -11.21 3.41
N PRO A 30 9.20 -12.30 2.63
CA PRO A 30 8.95 -12.24 1.18
C PRO A 30 7.61 -11.58 0.84
N TYR A 31 6.61 -11.73 1.71
CA TYR A 31 5.29 -11.11 1.56
C TYR A 31 5.32 -9.58 1.60
N GLY A 32 6.18 -8.97 2.42
CA GLY A 32 6.34 -7.52 2.47
C GLY A 32 6.88 -6.93 1.16
N ILE A 33 7.79 -7.65 0.51
CA ILE A 33 8.34 -7.28 -0.80
C ILE A 33 7.26 -7.37 -1.88
N VAL A 34 6.44 -8.42 -1.86
CA VAL A 34 5.29 -8.56 -2.78
C VAL A 34 4.29 -7.42 -2.58
N CYS A 35 3.96 -7.06 -1.34
CA CYS A 35 3.08 -5.93 -1.06
C CYS A 35 3.62 -4.61 -1.62
N LEU A 36 4.92 -4.37 -1.47
CA LEU A 36 5.58 -3.19 -2.02
C LEU A 36 5.54 -3.16 -3.55
N ALA A 37 5.78 -4.30 -4.21
CA ALA A 37 5.65 -4.42 -5.66
C ALA A 37 4.20 -4.16 -6.13
N LEU A 38 3.20 -4.65 -5.39
CA LEU A 38 1.79 -4.37 -5.66
C LEU A 38 1.46 -2.87 -5.52
N PHE A 39 1.97 -2.18 -4.50
CA PHE A 39 1.78 -0.74 -4.36
C PHE A 39 2.41 0.07 -5.51
N PHE A 40 3.61 -0.30 -5.95
CA PHE A 40 4.24 0.34 -7.13
C PHE A 40 3.44 0.08 -8.41
N SER A 41 3.03 -1.17 -8.62
CA SER A 41 2.24 -1.57 -9.80
C SER A 41 0.89 -0.86 -9.82
N SER A 42 0.25 -0.73 -8.66
CA SER A 42 -0.99 0.02 -8.47
C SER A 42 -0.82 1.51 -8.83
N GLY A 43 0.23 2.16 -8.32
CA GLY A 43 0.54 3.55 -8.66
C GLY A 43 0.78 3.76 -10.16
N PHE A 44 1.46 2.81 -10.81
CA PHE A 44 1.70 2.82 -12.25
C PHE A 44 0.41 2.71 -13.07
N ILE A 45 -0.47 1.76 -12.73
CA ILE A 45 -1.74 1.55 -13.43
C ILE A 45 -2.70 2.74 -13.20
N LEU A 46 -2.77 3.28 -11.97
CA LEU A 46 -3.55 4.48 -11.68
C LEU A 46 -3.03 5.71 -12.43
N ASN A 47 -1.72 5.82 -12.63
CA ASN A 47 -1.11 6.88 -13.45
C ASN A 47 -1.54 6.79 -14.94
N MET A 48 -1.85 5.60 -15.44
CA MET A 48 -2.44 5.38 -16.76
C MET A 48 -3.95 5.66 -16.81
N ASN A 49 -4.53 6.22 -15.74
CA ASN A 49 -5.97 6.42 -15.57
C ASN A 49 -6.78 5.11 -15.62
N ILE A 50 -6.21 3.97 -15.23
CA ILE A 50 -6.94 2.70 -15.21
C ILE A 50 -7.44 2.44 -13.79
N PHE A 51 -8.77 2.38 -13.61
CA PHE A 51 -9.43 2.17 -12.31
C PHE A 51 -8.94 0.90 -11.59
N TRP A 52 -8.67 -0.18 -12.33
CA TRP A 52 -8.21 -1.46 -11.78
C TRP A 52 -6.93 -1.35 -10.96
N GLY A 53 -6.11 -0.32 -11.17
CA GLY A 53 -4.95 -0.05 -10.33
C GLY A 53 -5.33 0.17 -8.87
N SER A 54 -6.49 0.75 -8.59
CA SER A 54 -7.02 0.93 -7.23
C SER A 54 -7.24 -0.38 -6.49
N LEU A 55 -7.80 -1.40 -7.16
CA LEU A 55 -8.03 -2.71 -6.57
C LEU A 55 -6.71 -3.40 -6.22
N LEU A 56 -5.73 -3.25 -7.11
CA LEU A 56 -4.39 -3.81 -6.94
C LEU A 56 -3.68 -3.22 -5.71
N GLY A 57 -3.86 -1.93 -5.43
CA GLY A 57 -3.34 -1.26 -4.23
C GLY A 57 -4.15 -1.54 -2.96
N ALA A 58 -5.45 -1.83 -3.09
CA ALA A 58 -6.28 -2.21 -1.95
C ALA A 58 -5.96 -3.60 -1.41
N LEU A 59 -5.55 -4.55 -2.26
CA LEU A 59 -5.14 -5.90 -1.85
C LEU A 59 -4.07 -5.94 -0.74
N PRO A 60 -2.89 -5.29 -0.91
CA PRO A 60 -1.89 -5.24 0.16
C PRO A 60 -2.38 -4.46 1.39
N ALA A 61 -3.28 -3.49 1.24
CA ALA A 61 -3.89 -2.81 2.39
C ALA A 61 -4.76 -3.76 3.22
N ILE A 62 -5.61 -4.56 2.57
CA ILE A 62 -6.42 -5.61 3.24
C ILE A 62 -5.51 -6.63 3.92
N TYR A 63 -4.42 -7.03 3.27
CA TYR A 63 -3.45 -7.95 3.85
C TYR A 63 -2.80 -7.39 5.13
N ILE A 64 -2.45 -6.10 5.15
CA ILE A 64 -1.92 -5.43 6.35
C ILE A 64 -2.97 -5.38 7.46
N ILE A 65 -4.24 -5.08 7.14
CA ILE A 65 -5.34 -5.13 8.12
C ILE A 65 -5.44 -6.54 8.71
N TYR A 66 -5.47 -7.56 7.85
CA TYR A 66 -5.55 -8.94 8.28
C TYR A 66 -4.39 -9.33 9.20
N MET A 67 -3.16 -8.99 8.83
CA MET A 67 -1.99 -9.27 9.67
C MET A 67 -2.02 -8.52 11.00
N GLY A 68 -2.47 -7.26 11.01
CA GLY A 68 -2.62 -6.48 12.23
C GLY A 68 -3.70 -7.00 13.18
N THR A 69 -4.69 -7.76 12.70
CA THR A 69 -5.68 -8.43 13.58
C THR A 69 -5.12 -9.69 14.25
N GLN A 70 -3.98 -10.20 13.81
CA GLN A 70 -3.36 -11.38 14.41
C GLN A 70 -2.42 -10.94 15.55
N GLU A 71 -2.64 -11.46 16.75
CA GLU A 71 -1.77 -11.21 17.89
C GLU A 71 -0.44 -11.96 17.74
N ARG A 72 0.48 -11.40 16.93
CA ARG A 72 1.82 -11.97 16.71
C ARG A 72 2.90 -11.39 17.62
N GLY A 73 2.51 -10.76 18.74
CA GLY A 73 3.45 -10.06 19.62
C GLY A 73 4.00 -8.75 19.05
N GLN A 74 3.26 -8.12 18.12
CA GLN A 74 3.61 -6.80 17.58
C GLN A 74 3.37 -5.71 18.66
N ILE A 75 4.36 -4.83 18.84
CA ILE A 75 4.32 -3.71 19.79
C ILE A 75 3.26 -2.66 19.37
N ILE A 76 2.98 -2.59 18.07
CA ILE A 76 2.08 -1.61 17.47
C ILE A 76 1.07 -2.37 16.61
N ASN A 77 -0.21 -2.04 16.77
CA ASN A 77 -1.26 -2.59 15.95
C ASN A 77 -1.19 -2.00 14.52
N GLU A 78 -1.01 -2.84 13.50
CA GLU A 78 -0.89 -2.44 12.10
C GLU A 78 -2.24 -2.22 11.40
N THR A 79 -3.36 -2.60 12.03
CA THR A 79 -4.71 -2.42 11.46
C THR A 79 -5.06 -0.98 11.09
N PRO A 80 -4.79 0.06 11.91
CA PRO A 80 -5.18 1.42 11.57
C PRO A 80 -4.45 1.92 10.32
N ILE A 81 -3.19 1.54 10.16
CA ILE A 81 -2.37 1.89 9.00
C ILE A 81 -2.96 1.24 7.75
N GLY A 82 -3.30 -0.04 7.81
CA GLY A 82 -3.95 -0.75 6.71
C GLY A 82 -5.27 -0.09 6.29
N ILE A 83 -6.10 0.33 7.25
CA ILE A 83 -7.38 1.03 6.97
C ILE A 83 -7.15 2.36 6.26
N VAL A 84 -6.18 3.17 6.73
CA VAL A 84 -5.85 4.46 6.09
C VAL A 84 -5.41 4.26 4.64
N VAL A 85 -4.57 3.26 4.38
CA VAL A 85 -4.08 2.94 3.03
C VAL A 85 -5.23 2.40 2.15
N LEU A 86 -6.14 1.61 2.70
CA LEU A 86 -7.32 1.11 2.00
C LEU A 86 -8.20 2.27 1.52
N ILE A 87 -8.55 3.18 2.44
CA ILE A 87 -9.36 4.38 2.14
C ILE A 87 -8.67 5.23 1.08
N PHE A 88 -7.36 5.42 1.19
CA PHE A 88 -6.57 6.15 0.21
C PHE A 88 -6.74 5.57 -1.20
N TYR A 89 -6.61 4.25 -1.37
CA TYR A 89 -6.78 3.62 -2.67
C TYR A 89 -8.22 3.72 -3.19
N ILE A 90 -9.23 3.57 -2.33
CA ILE A 90 -10.65 3.76 -2.71
C ILE A 90 -10.88 5.16 -3.27
N ILE A 91 -10.34 6.20 -2.61
CA ILE A 91 -10.44 7.60 -3.08
C ILE A 91 -9.71 7.77 -4.42
N CYS A 92 -8.53 7.18 -4.57
CA CYS A 92 -7.78 7.21 -5.83
C CYS A 92 -8.56 6.55 -6.98
N GLY A 93 -9.16 5.38 -6.73
CA GLY A 93 -10.03 4.71 -7.69
C GLY A 93 -11.23 5.56 -8.08
N TYR A 94 -11.95 6.12 -7.10
CA TYR A 94 -13.10 6.99 -7.35
C TYR A 94 -12.75 8.20 -8.22
N PHE A 95 -11.63 8.86 -7.95
CA PHE A 95 -11.19 10.02 -8.72
C PHE A 95 -10.81 9.66 -10.15
N VAL A 96 -10.10 8.54 -10.35
CA VAL A 96 -9.75 8.04 -11.69
C VAL A 96 -11.01 7.64 -12.46
N TYR A 97 -11.99 7.02 -11.79
CA TYR A 97 -13.27 6.65 -12.39
C TYR A 97 -14.06 7.87 -12.88
N ILE A 98 -14.13 8.94 -12.08
CA ILE A 98 -14.77 10.20 -12.51
C ILE A 98 -14.04 10.84 -13.67
N ASN A 99 -12.70 10.89 -13.63
CA ASN A 99 -11.91 11.55 -14.67
C ASN A 99 -11.89 10.80 -16.02
N ASN A 100 -12.26 9.52 -16.03
CA ASN A 100 -12.39 8.73 -17.26
C ASN A 100 -13.78 8.85 -17.91
N LYS A 101 -14.73 9.48 -17.22
CA LYS A 101 -16.10 9.70 -17.70
C LYS A 101 -16.23 11.09 -18.29
#